data_AF-N8RN84-F1
#
_entry.id   AF-N8RN84-F1
#
_cell.length_a   1.000
_cell.length_b   1.000
_cell.length_c   1.000
_cell.angle_alpha   90.00
_cell.angle_beta   90.00
_cell.angle_gamma   90.00
#
_symmetry.space_group_name_H-M   'P 1'
#
loop_
_entity.id
_entity.type
_entity.pdbx_description
1 polymer ?
#
loop_
_entity_poly.entity_id
_entity_poly.type
_entity_poly.pdbx_seq_one_letter_code
_entity_poly.pdbx_strand_id
1 'polypeptide(L)'
;KTTRQRSFNLKCNDSETDRDNSISVGKAGAEKQITNVAAGTQTTDAVNKGQLDTAILSVSGGTVATDNYAHISTDTALGSAKGYAHATTKEAGTNKITKVGGITVTTTGTGTSLDDIDSFTANSIKITDPAEVAAFINAAKKGGNIAIGDYSSAMGTANIALGSGSSAMGFENSASGFSSSAVGFRNEASGQNSNAVGVNNIASGNSSSALGTYNIALGGA
;
A
#
# COMPACT_ATOMS: atom_id res chain seq x y z
N LYS A 1 24.08 2.99 61.42
CA LYS A 1 23.09 3.16 60.33
C LYS A 1 23.37 2.04 59.33
N THR A 2 22.69 0.91 59.46
CA THR A 2 23.01 -0.33 58.73
C THR A 2 22.32 -0.30 57.38
N THR A 3 23.08 -0.10 56.29
CA THR A 3 22.58 -0.18 54.93
C THR A 3 22.18 -1.63 54.65
N ARG A 4 20.88 -1.94 54.69
CA ARG A 4 20.39 -3.24 54.25
C ARG A 4 20.62 -3.34 52.74
N GLN A 5 21.57 -4.16 52.31
CA GLN A 5 21.61 -4.62 50.92
C GLN A 5 20.28 -5.32 50.62
N ARG A 6 19.50 -4.78 49.69
CA ARG A 6 18.18 -5.30 49.28
C ARG A 6 18.23 -5.82 47.84
N SER A 7 19.29 -6.54 47.50
CA SER A 7 19.45 -7.16 46.19
C SER A 7 19.48 -8.68 46.35
N PHE A 8 18.74 -9.40 45.50
CA PHE A 8 18.60 -10.84 45.57
C PHE A 8 19.08 -11.46 44.25
N ASN A 9 20.12 -12.29 44.33
CA ASN A 9 20.51 -13.16 43.23
C ASN A 9 19.65 -14.42 43.27
N LEU A 10 18.86 -14.63 42.22
CA LEU A 10 18.25 -15.94 41.97
C LEU A 10 19.41 -16.94 41.83
N LYS A 11 19.24 -18.18 42.33
CA LYS A 11 20.28 -19.23 42.32
C LYS A 11 20.57 -19.75 40.90
N CYS A 12 20.95 -18.87 39.98
CA CYS A 12 21.56 -19.24 38.71
C CYS A 12 23.05 -18.92 38.80
N ASN A 13 23.88 -19.92 38.43
CA ASN A 13 25.32 -19.78 38.36
C ASN A 13 25.67 -18.49 37.59
N ASP A 14 26.56 -17.68 38.17
CA ASP A 14 27.19 -16.49 37.59
C ASP A 14 26.29 -15.27 37.32
N SER A 15 25.37 -14.95 38.24
CA SER A 15 24.62 -13.67 38.19
C SER A 15 25.14 -12.66 39.18
N GLU A 16 25.29 -11.41 38.71
CA GLU A 16 25.86 -10.31 39.47
C GLU A 16 24.90 -9.13 39.49
N THR A 17 24.78 -8.46 40.63
CA THR A 17 24.03 -7.20 40.77
C THR A 17 25.00 -6.03 40.75
N ASP A 18 24.75 -5.04 39.90
CA ASP A 18 25.55 -3.82 39.75
C ASP A 18 24.88 -2.58 40.39
N ARG A 19 23.68 -2.74 40.96
CA ARG A 19 22.91 -1.67 41.60
C ARG A 19 22.06 -2.18 42.77
N ASP A 20 21.87 -1.32 43.77
CA ASP A 20 20.92 -1.55 44.88
C ASP A 20 19.46 -1.67 44.41
N ASN A 21 18.65 -2.42 45.17
CA ASN A 21 17.22 -2.65 44.91
C ASN A 21 16.95 -3.30 43.54
N SER A 22 17.73 -4.32 43.19
CA SER A 22 17.61 -5.04 41.91
C SER A 22 17.55 -6.55 42.09
N ILE A 23 17.00 -7.22 41.08
CA ILE A 23 17.09 -8.67 40.91
C ILE A 23 17.88 -8.87 39.62
N SER A 24 19.02 -9.57 39.71
CA SER A 24 19.80 -9.95 38.55
C SER A 24 19.49 -11.39 38.12
N VAL A 25 19.39 -11.59 36.81
CA VAL A 25 19.24 -12.93 36.18
C VAL A 25 20.47 -13.32 35.36
N GLY A 26 21.56 -12.55 35.43
CA GLY A 26 22.78 -12.82 34.66
C GLY A 26 23.93 -11.86 35.00
N LYS A 27 24.89 -11.77 34.08
CA LYS A 27 25.97 -10.76 34.09
C LYS A 27 26.22 -10.31 32.66
N ALA A 28 26.95 -9.21 32.47
CA ALA A 28 27.28 -8.70 31.14
C ALA A 28 27.91 -9.79 30.26
N GLY A 29 27.33 -10.04 29.08
CA GLY A 29 27.76 -11.08 28.13
C GLY A 29 27.27 -12.50 28.47
N ALA A 30 26.48 -12.67 29.53
CA ALA A 30 25.85 -13.93 29.92
C ALA A 30 24.42 -13.69 30.46
N GLU A 31 23.64 -12.88 29.74
CA GLU A 31 22.24 -12.58 30.03
C GLU A 31 21.36 -13.83 29.86
N LYS A 32 20.28 -13.91 30.65
CA LYS A 32 19.33 -15.02 30.58
C LYS A 32 17.96 -14.49 30.17
N GLN A 33 17.24 -15.30 29.38
CA GLN A 33 15.83 -15.04 29.08
C GLN A 33 14.94 -15.39 30.27
N ILE A 34 13.88 -14.62 30.46
CA ILE A 34 12.80 -14.95 31.38
C ILE A 34 11.64 -15.48 30.53
N THR A 35 11.38 -16.78 30.60
CA THR A 35 10.34 -17.45 29.79
C THR A 35 9.06 -17.64 30.60
N ASN A 36 7.94 -17.91 29.91
CA ASN A 36 6.62 -18.13 30.52
C ASN A 36 6.07 -16.93 31.31
N VAL A 37 6.37 -15.72 30.86
CA VAL A 37 5.86 -14.47 31.45
C VAL A 37 4.45 -14.18 30.91
N ALA A 38 3.45 -14.25 31.78
CA ALA A 38 2.08 -13.84 31.46
C ALA A 38 2.00 -12.34 31.14
N ALA A 39 0.95 -11.91 30.43
CA ALA A 39 0.78 -10.50 30.10
C ALA A 39 0.54 -9.67 31.36
N GLY A 40 1.30 -8.57 31.53
CA GLY A 40 1.15 -7.65 32.65
C GLY A 40 -0.16 -6.86 32.57
N THR A 41 -0.77 -6.58 33.73
CA THR A 41 -2.07 -5.90 33.84
C THR A 41 -2.04 -4.67 34.75
N GLN A 42 -1.10 -4.60 35.69
CA GLN A 42 -0.88 -3.45 36.56
C GLN A 42 0.27 -2.58 36.06
N THR A 43 0.35 -1.35 36.55
CA THR A 43 1.37 -0.36 36.13
C THR A 43 2.81 -0.76 36.42
N THR A 44 3.03 -1.76 37.26
CA THR A 44 4.35 -2.25 37.68
C THR A 44 4.62 -3.70 37.26
N ASP A 45 3.77 -4.29 36.43
CA ASP A 45 4.00 -5.63 35.90
C ASP A 45 5.05 -5.61 34.78
N ALA A 46 5.78 -6.71 34.61
CA ALA A 46 6.68 -6.88 33.47
C ALA A 46 5.89 -7.08 32.17
N VAL A 47 6.41 -6.55 31.06
CA VAL A 47 5.84 -6.68 29.72
C VAL A 47 6.44 -7.91 29.04
N ASN A 48 5.60 -8.78 28.46
CA ASN A 48 6.08 -9.89 27.62
C ASN A 48 6.18 -9.51 26.13
N LYS A 49 6.81 -10.36 25.30
CA LYS A 49 6.99 -10.08 23.87
C LYS A 49 5.68 -9.85 23.13
N GLY A 50 4.61 -10.58 23.44
CA GLY A 50 3.31 -10.41 22.77
C GLY A 50 2.68 -9.03 23.02
N GLN A 51 2.83 -8.49 24.22
CA GLN A 51 2.41 -7.12 24.53
C GLN A 51 3.28 -6.08 23.81
N LEU A 52 4.60 -6.29 23.73
CA LEU A 52 5.50 -5.42 22.96
C LEU A 52 5.20 -5.48 21.45
N ASP A 53 5.01 -6.66 20.89
CA ASP A 53 4.63 -6.84 19.49
C ASP A 53 3.32 -6.11 19.20
N THR A 54 2.32 -6.23 20.08
CA THR A 54 1.03 -5.51 19.96
C THR A 54 1.21 -3.99 20.04
N ALA A 55 2.03 -3.51 20.97
CA ALA A 55 2.33 -2.08 21.11
C ALA A 55 3.11 -1.56 19.89
N ILE A 56 4.11 -2.29 19.40
CA ILE A 56 4.84 -1.95 18.17
C ILE A 56 3.90 -1.98 16.99
N LEU A 57 3.04 -2.99 16.84
CA LEU A 57 1.98 -3.02 15.82
C LEU A 57 1.00 -1.86 15.95
N SER A 58 0.80 -1.28 17.14
CA SER A 58 -0.01 -0.05 17.30
C SER A 58 0.77 1.24 16.96
N VAL A 59 2.10 1.19 16.90
CA VAL A 59 2.97 2.31 16.51
C VAL A 59 3.31 2.22 15.02
N SER A 60 3.59 1.03 14.49
CA SER A 60 3.82 0.73 13.07
C SER A 60 2.51 0.51 12.29
N GLY A 61 1.44 0.13 12.98
CA GLY A 61 0.08 -0.06 12.48
C GLY A 61 -0.95 0.84 13.17
N GLY A 62 -0.50 1.88 13.88
CA GLY A 62 -1.29 3.08 14.13
C GLY A 62 -1.52 3.79 12.81
N THR A 63 -2.48 3.28 12.05
CA THR A 63 -3.11 3.86 10.85
C THR A 63 -2.39 5.08 10.25
N VAL A 64 -1.29 4.86 9.53
CA VAL A 64 -1.08 5.58 8.26
C VAL A 64 -1.68 4.72 7.17
N ALA A 65 -3.01 4.70 7.15
CA ALA A 65 -3.75 4.44 5.92
C ALA A 65 -4.29 5.75 5.37
N THR A 66 -3.55 6.86 5.45
CA THR A 66 -3.97 8.12 4.85
C THR A 66 -2.77 9.00 4.59
N ASP A 67 -1.90 8.64 3.65
CA ASP A 67 -1.55 9.63 2.65
C ASP A 67 -0.64 9.11 1.54
N ASN A 68 -0.81 9.67 0.35
CA ASN A 68 0.07 9.52 -0.79
C ASN A 68 1.45 10.22 -0.56
N TYR A 69 2.05 10.04 0.62
CA TYR A 69 3.39 10.54 0.96
C TYR A 69 4.30 9.35 1.30
N ALA A 70 5.10 8.96 0.31
CA ALA A 70 5.99 7.80 0.32
C ALA A 70 7.11 7.90 1.38
N HIS A 71 7.43 6.79 2.08
CA HIS A 71 8.71 6.59 2.77
C HIS A 71 9.04 5.09 2.97
N ILE A 72 9.45 4.38 1.92
CA ILE A 72 10.60 3.42 1.94
C ILE A 72 11.07 3.10 0.52
N SER A 73 12.29 2.56 0.42
CA SER A 73 13.30 2.82 -0.62
C SER A 73 13.09 2.18 -2.01
N THR A 74 11.87 1.95 -2.47
CA THR A 74 11.62 1.43 -3.84
C THR A 74 10.41 2.03 -4.57
N ASP A 75 9.69 3.03 -4.05
CA ASP A 75 8.43 3.49 -4.67
C ASP A 75 8.49 4.89 -5.31
N THR A 76 7.75 5.05 -6.42
CA THR A 76 7.47 6.30 -7.15
C THR A 76 6.14 6.95 -6.73
N ALA A 77 6.08 8.28 -6.96
CA ALA A 77 4.91 9.15 -7.15
C ALA A 77 4.38 9.98 -5.96
N LEU A 78 4.74 11.26 -6.00
CA LEU A 78 4.09 12.43 -5.41
C LEU A 78 2.54 12.36 -5.53
N GLY A 79 1.76 12.34 -4.43
CA GLY A 79 0.28 12.36 -4.48
C GLY A 79 -0.43 12.87 -3.21
N SER A 80 -1.78 12.97 -3.22
CA SER A 80 -2.63 13.79 -2.29
C SER A 80 -3.05 13.21 -0.92
N ALA A 81 -3.45 14.14 -0.03
CA ALA A 81 -3.94 14.00 1.37
C ALA A 81 -4.84 12.77 1.71
N LYS A 82 -5.64 12.36 0.73
CA LYS A 82 -6.70 11.36 0.84
C LYS A 82 -6.93 10.72 -0.52
N GLY A 83 -7.31 9.45 -0.54
CA GLY A 83 -7.80 8.75 -1.73
C GLY A 83 -9.00 7.86 -1.41
N TYR A 84 -9.52 7.21 -2.45
CA TYR A 84 -10.66 6.29 -2.40
C TYR A 84 -10.36 5.10 -3.31
N ALA A 85 -11.04 4.00 -3.08
CA ALA A 85 -10.80 2.78 -3.83
C ALA A 85 -11.07 2.96 -5.34
N HIS A 86 -10.20 2.38 -6.16
CA HIS A 86 -10.41 2.25 -7.60
C HIS A 86 -11.66 1.42 -7.89
N ALA A 87 -12.35 1.77 -8.98
CA ALA A 87 -13.54 1.05 -9.40
C ALA A 87 -13.22 -0.42 -9.73
N THR A 88 -14.07 -1.33 -9.27
CA THR A 88 -13.95 -2.77 -9.56
C THR A 88 -15.00 -3.20 -10.58
N THR A 89 -14.59 -3.97 -11.58
CA THR A 89 -15.52 -4.74 -12.41
C THR A 89 -15.70 -6.12 -11.80
N LYS A 90 -16.95 -6.58 -11.70
CA LYS A 90 -17.31 -7.88 -11.13
C LYS A 90 -18.01 -8.74 -12.16
N GLU A 91 -17.75 -10.03 -12.10
CA GLU A 91 -18.46 -11.04 -12.87
C GLU A 91 -19.92 -11.16 -12.40
N ALA A 92 -20.85 -11.27 -13.35
CA ALA A 92 -22.27 -11.42 -13.07
C ALA A 92 -22.55 -12.77 -12.39
N GLY A 93 -23.38 -12.76 -11.34
CA GLY A 93 -23.80 -13.97 -10.61
C GLY A 93 -22.86 -14.40 -9.48
N THR A 94 -21.55 -14.26 -9.64
CA THR A 94 -20.55 -14.60 -8.60
C THR A 94 -20.12 -13.39 -7.77
N ASN A 95 -20.28 -12.18 -8.28
CA ASN A 95 -19.71 -10.94 -7.74
C ASN A 95 -18.17 -10.98 -7.61
N LYS A 96 -17.52 -11.91 -8.31
CA LYS A 96 -16.07 -12.07 -8.32
C LYS A 96 -15.42 -10.88 -9.03
N ILE A 97 -14.44 -10.24 -8.41
CA ILE A 97 -13.69 -9.12 -9.01
C ILE A 97 -12.86 -9.66 -10.17
N THR A 98 -13.04 -9.07 -11.36
CA THR A 98 -12.31 -9.43 -12.59
C THR A 98 -11.43 -8.30 -13.09
N LYS A 99 -11.75 -7.04 -12.72
CA LYS A 99 -10.89 -5.89 -13.00
C LYS A 99 -10.88 -4.89 -11.87
N VAL A 100 -9.79 -4.14 -11.76
CA VAL A 100 -9.67 -2.94 -10.91
C VAL A 100 -9.12 -1.81 -11.78
N GLY A 101 -9.85 -0.71 -11.91
CA GLY A 101 -9.38 0.43 -12.72
C GLY A 101 -9.07 0.05 -14.18
N GLY A 102 -9.81 -0.91 -14.74
CA GLY A 102 -9.58 -1.43 -16.10
C GLY A 102 -8.49 -2.51 -16.21
N ILE A 103 -7.71 -2.75 -15.16
CA ILE A 103 -6.65 -3.76 -15.10
C ILE A 103 -7.25 -5.11 -14.76
N THR A 104 -6.94 -6.14 -15.55
CA THR A 104 -7.41 -7.50 -15.29
C THR A 104 -6.75 -8.09 -14.04
N VAL A 105 -7.55 -8.71 -13.19
CA VAL A 105 -7.08 -9.39 -11.97
C VAL A 105 -7.60 -10.82 -11.91
N THR A 106 -6.85 -11.67 -11.22
CA THR A 106 -7.32 -13.00 -10.78
C THR A 106 -7.41 -13.00 -9.27
N THR A 107 -8.51 -13.52 -8.74
CA THR A 107 -8.72 -13.64 -7.29
C THR A 107 -8.83 -15.10 -6.86
N THR A 108 -8.48 -15.36 -5.61
CA THR A 108 -8.70 -16.63 -4.92
C THR A 108 -10.09 -16.68 -4.26
N GLY A 109 -10.50 -17.87 -3.80
CA GLY A 109 -11.72 -18.05 -3.01
C GLY A 109 -12.99 -17.50 -3.68
N THR A 110 -13.81 -16.80 -2.91
CA THR A 110 -15.02 -16.13 -3.42
C THR A 110 -14.69 -14.91 -4.30
N GLY A 111 -13.53 -14.29 -4.09
CA GLY A 111 -13.04 -13.21 -4.92
C GLY A 111 -13.85 -11.92 -4.85
N THR A 112 -14.54 -11.67 -3.74
CA THR A 112 -15.45 -10.54 -3.59
C THR A 112 -14.81 -9.34 -2.92
N SER A 113 -13.64 -9.53 -2.29
CA SER A 113 -12.80 -8.49 -1.68
C SER A 113 -11.58 -8.18 -2.55
N LEU A 114 -11.10 -6.93 -2.49
CA LEU A 114 -9.80 -6.54 -3.06
C LEU A 114 -8.62 -7.30 -2.41
N ASP A 115 -8.80 -7.81 -1.19
CA ASP A 115 -7.81 -8.69 -0.53
C ASP A 115 -7.68 -10.06 -1.17
N ASP A 116 -8.70 -10.50 -1.91
CA ASP A 116 -8.70 -11.83 -2.53
C ASP A 116 -7.85 -11.87 -3.82
N ILE A 117 -7.32 -10.71 -4.27
CA ILE A 117 -6.53 -10.61 -5.50
C ILE A 117 -5.22 -11.38 -5.32
N ASP A 118 -5.03 -12.37 -6.18
CA ASP A 118 -3.86 -13.23 -6.26
C ASP A 118 -2.85 -12.70 -7.27
N SER A 119 -3.33 -12.08 -8.34
CA SER A 119 -2.50 -11.62 -9.45
C SER A 119 -3.22 -10.59 -10.30
N PHE A 120 -2.44 -9.78 -11.02
CA PHE A 120 -2.95 -8.80 -11.99
C PHE A 120 -2.18 -8.88 -13.30
N THR A 121 -2.73 -8.29 -14.37
CA THR A 121 -2.08 -8.26 -15.69
C THR A 121 -1.50 -6.89 -15.99
N ALA A 122 -0.20 -6.84 -16.23
CA ALA A 122 0.55 -5.65 -16.60
C ALA A 122 1.20 -5.85 -17.97
N ASN A 123 0.95 -4.98 -18.95
CA ASN A 123 1.51 -5.10 -20.31
C ASN A 123 1.38 -6.52 -20.90
N SER A 124 0.23 -7.16 -20.71
CA SER A 124 -0.06 -8.56 -21.10
C SER A 124 0.71 -9.65 -20.34
N ILE A 125 1.48 -9.30 -19.32
CA ILE A 125 2.20 -10.21 -18.42
C ILE A 125 1.39 -10.39 -17.15
N LYS A 126 1.23 -11.65 -16.71
CA LYS A 126 0.62 -11.96 -15.41
C LYS A 126 1.64 -11.75 -14.29
N ILE A 127 1.37 -10.82 -13.40
CA ILE A 127 2.16 -10.53 -12.22
C ILE A 127 1.62 -11.36 -11.05
N THR A 128 2.50 -12.14 -10.43
CA THR A 128 2.18 -13.04 -9.30
C THR A 128 3.11 -12.86 -8.11
N ASP A 129 4.07 -11.94 -8.20
CA ASP A 129 4.97 -11.66 -7.08
C ASP A 129 4.16 -11.07 -5.90
N PRO A 130 4.26 -11.66 -4.69
CA PRO A 130 3.45 -11.22 -3.56
C PRO A 130 3.65 -9.77 -3.15
N ALA A 131 4.85 -9.21 -3.32
CA ALA A 131 5.12 -7.82 -2.96
C ALA A 131 4.50 -6.85 -3.97
N GLU A 132 4.61 -7.16 -5.27
CA GLU A 132 3.98 -6.37 -6.34
C GLU A 132 2.45 -6.43 -6.26
N VAL A 133 1.88 -7.61 -5.98
CA VAL A 133 0.43 -7.78 -5.79
C VAL A 133 -0.05 -7.03 -4.56
N ALA A 134 0.68 -7.07 -3.44
CA ALA A 134 0.34 -6.31 -2.25
C ALA A 134 0.40 -4.79 -2.50
N ALA A 135 1.39 -4.30 -3.26
CA ALA A 135 1.48 -2.89 -3.64
C ALA A 135 0.28 -2.47 -4.51
N PHE A 136 -0.08 -3.28 -5.49
CA PHE A 136 -1.25 -3.07 -6.34
C PHE A 136 -2.56 -3.04 -5.53
N ILE A 137 -2.77 -3.99 -4.61
CA ILE A 137 -3.97 -4.02 -3.74
C ILE A 137 -4.04 -2.78 -2.86
N ASN A 138 -2.91 -2.33 -2.31
CA ASN A 138 -2.85 -1.10 -1.52
C ASN A 138 -3.23 0.13 -2.35
N ALA A 139 -2.67 0.27 -3.55
CA ALA A 139 -3.04 1.35 -4.47
C ALA A 139 -4.53 1.28 -4.85
N ALA A 140 -5.03 0.09 -5.20
CA ALA A 140 -6.42 -0.19 -5.51
C ALA A 140 -7.38 0.24 -4.39
N LYS A 141 -7.04 -0.03 -3.13
CA LYS A 141 -7.91 0.27 -1.98
C LYS A 141 -7.87 1.73 -1.56
N LYS A 142 -6.70 2.35 -1.63
CA LYS A 142 -6.45 3.67 -1.04
C LYS A 142 -6.48 4.80 -2.07
N GLY A 143 -6.70 4.50 -3.34
CA GLY A 143 -6.63 5.49 -4.42
C GLY A 143 -5.21 5.92 -4.71
N GLY A 144 -4.26 4.99 -4.57
CA GLY A 144 -2.90 5.19 -5.05
C GLY A 144 -2.88 5.23 -6.58
N ASN A 145 -1.87 5.88 -7.13
CA ASN A 145 -1.67 5.88 -8.57
C ASN A 145 -1.18 4.51 -9.04
N ILE A 146 -1.61 4.07 -10.23
CA ILE A 146 -1.21 2.80 -10.82
C ILE A 146 -0.55 3.09 -12.17
N ALA A 147 0.78 3.01 -12.22
CA ALA A 147 1.57 3.17 -13.43
C ALA A 147 2.17 1.82 -13.81
N ILE A 148 1.69 1.25 -14.90
CA ILE A 148 2.03 -0.12 -15.33
C ILE A 148 2.69 -0.12 -16.71
N GLY A 149 2.35 0.83 -17.58
CA GLY A 149 2.95 0.91 -18.90
C GLY A 149 4.46 1.16 -18.82
N ASP A 150 5.23 0.63 -19.76
CA ASP A 150 6.66 0.92 -19.85
C ASP A 150 6.87 2.42 -20.01
N TYR A 151 7.71 3.04 -19.18
CA TYR A 151 7.92 4.50 -19.13
C TYR A 151 6.65 5.31 -18.81
N SER A 152 5.64 4.70 -18.22
CA SER A 152 4.43 5.41 -17.81
C SER A 152 4.64 6.24 -16.55
N SER A 153 3.81 7.27 -16.38
CA SER A 153 3.81 8.12 -15.19
C SER A 153 2.39 8.37 -14.70
N ALA A 154 2.19 8.28 -13.39
CA ALA A 154 0.92 8.61 -12.77
C ALA A 154 1.17 9.48 -11.52
N MET A 155 0.52 10.64 -11.44
CA MET A 155 0.78 11.65 -10.41
C MET A 155 -0.52 12.23 -9.85
N GLY A 156 -0.63 12.40 -8.53
CA GLY A 156 -1.85 12.86 -7.86
C GLY A 156 -2.59 11.73 -7.14
N THR A 157 -3.90 11.58 -7.36
CA THR A 157 -4.75 10.57 -6.69
C THR A 157 -5.52 9.71 -7.68
N ALA A 158 -5.50 8.40 -7.46
CA ALA A 158 -6.29 7.41 -8.21
C ALA A 158 -6.12 7.49 -9.73
N ASN A 159 -4.95 7.92 -10.22
CA ASN A 159 -4.68 7.92 -11.66
C ASN A 159 -4.18 6.55 -12.10
N ILE A 160 -4.44 6.22 -13.36
CA ILE A 160 -4.06 4.96 -13.98
C ILE A 160 -3.35 5.25 -15.30
N ALA A 161 -2.10 4.83 -15.44
CA ALA A 161 -1.30 4.96 -16.65
C ALA A 161 -0.88 3.56 -17.13
N LEU A 162 -1.63 3.00 -18.09
CA LEU A 162 -1.46 1.63 -18.58
C LEU A 162 -0.70 1.55 -19.90
N GLY A 163 -0.79 2.58 -20.73
CA GLY A 163 -0.09 2.58 -22.02
C GLY A 163 1.41 2.78 -21.85
N SER A 164 2.23 2.19 -22.71
CA SER A 164 3.65 2.53 -22.76
C SER A 164 3.83 4.02 -23.10
N GLY A 165 4.64 4.74 -22.32
CA GLY A 165 4.83 6.18 -22.40
C GLY A 165 3.61 7.01 -21.98
N SER A 166 2.59 6.39 -21.38
CA SER A 166 1.37 7.12 -20.99
C SER A 166 1.57 7.97 -19.74
N SER A 167 0.79 9.04 -19.62
CA SER A 167 0.85 9.97 -18.48
C SER A 167 -0.54 10.27 -17.93
N ALA A 168 -0.76 10.03 -16.64
CA ALA A 168 -2.03 10.31 -15.97
C ALA A 168 -1.81 11.23 -14.76
N MET A 169 -2.32 12.46 -14.81
CA MET A 169 -2.01 13.50 -13.79
C MET A 169 -3.26 14.18 -13.24
N GLY A 170 -3.38 14.24 -11.92
CA GLY A 170 -4.49 14.90 -11.21
C GLY A 170 -5.31 13.92 -10.40
N PHE A 171 -6.60 13.79 -10.71
CA PHE A 171 -7.53 12.97 -9.96
C PHE A 171 -8.31 12.02 -10.88
N GLU A 172 -8.20 10.72 -10.65
CA GLU A 172 -9.06 9.70 -11.27
C GLU A 172 -8.94 9.62 -12.80
N ASN A 173 -7.80 9.97 -13.38
CA ASN A 173 -7.57 9.90 -14.83
C ASN A 173 -7.10 8.50 -15.26
N SER A 174 -7.45 8.08 -16.48
CA SER A 174 -7.03 6.83 -17.09
C SER A 174 -6.37 7.10 -18.45
N ALA A 175 -5.06 6.84 -18.57
CA ALA A 175 -4.29 6.92 -19.81
C ALA A 175 -3.87 5.50 -20.22
N SER A 176 -4.64 4.86 -21.10
CA SER A 176 -4.45 3.46 -21.48
C SER A 176 -3.93 3.25 -22.90
N GLY A 177 -3.99 4.28 -23.76
CA GLY A 177 -3.39 4.23 -25.09
C GLY A 177 -1.87 4.38 -25.06
N PHE A 178 -1.17 3.82 -26.06
CA PHE A 178 0.27 4.05 -26.25
C PHE A 178 0.58 5.55 -26.37
N SER A 179 1.49 6.07 -25.54
CA SER A 179 1.85 7.50 -25.47
C SER A 179 0.64 8.44 -25.27
N SER A 180 -0.41 7.97 -24.59
CA SER A 180 -1.60 8.77 -24.27
C SER A 180 -1.38 9.65 -23.03
N SER A 181 -2.10 10.77 -22.95
CA SER A 181 -2.04 11.68 -21.80
C SER A 181 -3.43 12.01 -21.28
N ALA A 182 -3.67 11.82 -19.98
CA ALA A 182 -4.92 12.17 -19.31
C ALA A 182 -4.63 13.10 -18.12
N VAL A 183 -5.10 14.36 -18.18
CA VAL A 183 -4.71 15.40 -17.21
C VAL A 183 -5.93 16.16 -16.69
N GLY A 184 -6.11 16.20 -15.37
CA GLY A 184 -7.19 16.91 -14.69
C GLY A 184 -8.03 16.00 -13.81
N PHE A 185 -9.34 15.92 -14.05
CA PHE A 185 -10.29 15.13 -13.27
C PHE A 185 -11.07 14.16 -14.15
N ARG A 186 -11.00 12.85 -13.89
CA ARG A 186 -11.80 11.80 -14.56
C ARG A 186 -11.67 11.77 -16.09
N ASN A 187 -10.51 12.06 -16.65
CA ASN A 187 -10.32 11.95 -18.11
C ASN A 187 -9.91 10.54 -18.50
N GLU A 188 -10.36 10.08 -19.67
CA GLU A 188 -9.96 8.81 -20.29
C GLU A 188 -9.26 9.07 -21.63
N ALA A 189 -7.98 8.70 -21.74
CA ALA A 189 -7.20 8.75 -22.96
C ALA A 189 -6.83 7.32 -23.39
N SER A 190 -7.68 6.70 -24.21
CA SER A 190 -7.56 5.28 -24.60
C SER A 190 -7.04 5.08 -26.03
N GLY A 191 -7.07 6.11 -26.87
CA GLY A 191 -6.48 6.06 -28.21
C GLY A 191 -4.95 6.14 -28.17
N GLN A 192 -4.27 5.57 -29.17
CA GLN A 192 -2.83 5.78 -29.35
C GLN A 192 -2.54 7.26 -29.56
N ASN A 193 -1.53 7.83 -28.89
CA ASN A 193 -1.16 9.27 -28.95
C ASN A 193 -2.33 10.22 -28.60
N SER A 194 -3.33 9.75 -27.86
CA SER A 194 -4.51 10.55 -27.51
C SER A 194 -4.25 11.47 -26.31
N ASN A 195 -4.95 12.62 -26.26
CA ASN A 195 -4.85 13.58 -25.16
C ASN A 195 -6.24 13.93 -24.61
N ALA A 196 -6.49 13.66 -23.33
CA ALA A 196 -7.72 14.04 -22.65
C ALA A 196 -7.39 15.01 -21.49
N VAL A 197 -7.75 16.29 -21.62
CA VAL A 197 -7.36 17.34 -20.65
C VAL A 197 -8.56 18.14 -20.17
N GLY A 198 -8.73 18.22 -18.86
CA GLY A 198 -9.80 18.97 -18.20
C GLY A 198 -10.64 18.07 -17.29
N VAL A 199 -11.95 17.99 -17.52
CA VAL A 199 -12.90 17.30 -16.65
C VAL A 199 -13.78 16.33 -17.45
N ASN A 200 -13.75 15.03 -17.12
CA ASN A 200 -14.60 14.01 -17.75
C ASN A 200 -14.50 13.96 -19.30
N ASN A 201 -13.32 14.16 -19.88
CA ASN A 201 -13.14 14.01 -21.33
C ASN A 201 -12.75 12.58 -21.70
N ILE A 202 -13.16 12.13 -22.89
CA ILE A 202 -12.81 10.82 -23.46
C ILE A 202 -12.11 11.05 -24.81
N ALA A 203 -10.82 10.70 -24.91
CA ALA A 203 -10.06 10.69 -26.15
C ALA A 203 -9.73 9.25 -26.53
N SER A 204 -10.63 8.60 -27.26
CA SER A 204 -10.50 7.18 -27.65
C SER A 204 -9.97 6.97 -29.06
N GLY A 205 -9.95 8.03 -29.89
CA GLY A 205 -9.38 7.98 -31.23
C GLY A 205 -7.85 8.03 -31.24
N ASN A 206 -7.25 7.39 -32.23
CA ASN A 206 -5.81 7.54 -32.47
C ASN A 206 -5.48 9.00 -32.81
N SER A 207 -4.44 9.54 -32.17
CA SER A 207 -4.00 10.94 -32.25
C SER A 207 -5.10 11.97 -31.92
N SER A 208 -6.16 11.56 -31.22
CA SER A 208 -7.29 12.43 -30.90
C SER A 208 -6.99 13.32 -29.69
N SER A 209 -7.68 14.46 -29.60
CA SER A 209 -7.56 15.35 -28.44
C SER A 209 -8.95 15.82 -27.98
N ALA A 210 -9.26 15.59 -26.71
CA ALA A 210 -10.49 16.02 -26.05
C ALA A 210 -10.14 17.00 -24.92
N LEU A 211 -10.46 18.28 -25.10
CA LEU A 211 -10.04 19.36 -24.20
C LEU A 211 -11.25 20.13 -23.65
N GLY A 212 -11.32 20.32 -22.33
CA GLY A 212 -12.40 21.07 -21.67
C GLY A 212 -13.21 20.21 -20.71
N THR A 213 -14.53 20.16 -20.87
CA THR A 213 -15.41 19.38 -19.98
C THR A 213 -16.41 18.55 -20.80
N TYR A 214 -16.47 17.25 -20.52
CA TYR A 214 -17.38 16.29 -21.18
C TYR A 214 -17.22 16.17 -22.70
N ASN A 215 -16.01 16.36 -23.23
CA ASN A 215 -15.76 16.17 -24.66
C ASN A 215 -15.44 14.70 -24.98
N ILE A 216 -15.87 14.25 -26.15
CA ILE A 216 -15.55 12.91 -26.67
C ILE A 216 -14.88 13.07 -28.04
N ALA A 217 -13.64 12.58 -28.18
CA ALA A 217 -12.89 12.57 -29.42
C ALA A 217 -12.62 11.12 -29.86
N LEU A 218 -13.28 10.67 -30.92
CA LEU A 218 -13.25 9.29 -31.40
C LEU A 218 -12.21 9.03 -32.50
N GLY A 219 -11.53 10.06 -33.00
CA GLY A 219 -10.56 9.97 -34.09
C GLY A 219 -11.22 9.92 -35.48
N GLY A 220 -10.46 10.28 -36.51
CA GLY A 220 -10.86 10.18 -37.92
C GLY A 220 -10.19 8.99 -38.60
N ALA A 221 -10.90 8.37 -39.55
CA ALA A 221 -10.44 7.23 -40.34
C ALA A 221 -9.22 7.56 -41.23
#